data_AF-A0AAN7Z4L6-F1
#
_entry.id   AF-A0AAN7Z4L6-F1
#
_cell.length_a   1.000
_cell.length_b   1.000
_cell.length_c   1.000
_cell.angle_alpha   90.00
_cell.angle_beta   90.00
_cell.angle_gamma   90.00
#
_symmetry.space_group_name_H-M   'P 1'
#
loop_
_entity.id
_entity.type
_entity.pdbx_description
1 polymer ?
#
loop_
_entity_poly.entity_id
_entity_poly.type
_entity_poly.pdbx_seq_one_letter_code
_entity_poly.pdbx_strand_id
1 'polypeptide(L)'
;MAWDHLSITKSHLVYIILGGFTSLFMLCSSVIKERLYIGEATVATLVGVIFGPHAANLIDPNSWGNTDEVTLEFSRIVLVVQCFAVGVELPKYYMEKHWKSVVFLLFPVMTYGWLITSLFIWWLFPLNYLQSLVVAACVTATDPVLASSVVGKGKFAKRVPKHLRDLLSAESGCNDGMAFPSYTWASI
;
A
#
# COMPACT_ATOMS: atom_id res chain seq x y z
N MET A 1 36.24 -19.01 -16.82
CA MET A 1 36.88 -18.47 -15.60
C MET A 1 36.14 -19.08 -14.41
N ALA A 2 36.81 -19.59 -13.38
CA ALA A 2 36.16 -20.41 -12.33
C ALA A 2 35.23 -19.62 -11.38
N TRP A 3 35.14 -18.29 -11.55
CA TRP A 3 34.49 -17.37 -10.62
C TRP A 3 33.34 -16.57 -11.24
N ASP A 4 32.88 -16.92 -12.45
CA ASP A 4 31.82 -16.18 -13.15
C ASP A 4 30.48 -16.21 -12.38
N HIS A 5 30.25 -17.24 -11.56
CA HIS A 5 29.08 -17.34 -10.65
C HIS A 5 29.12 -16.38 -9.45
N LEU A 6 30.28 -15.83 -9.11
CA LEU A 6 30.47 -14.83 -8.05
C LEU A 6 30.44 -13.39 -8.57
N SER A 7 30.18 -13.21 -9.87
CA SER A 7 30.03 -11.89 -10.48
C SER A 7 28.83 -11.15 -9.89
N ILE A 8 28.98 -9.83 -9.74
CA ILE A 8 27.92 -8.97 -9.24
C ILE A 8 26.82 -8.92 -10.30
N THR A 9 25.69 -9.56 -10.03
CA THR A 9 24.50 -9.51 -10.88
C THR A 9 23.63 -8.31 -10.49
N LYS A 10 22.72 -7.91 -11.39
CA LYS A 10 21.72 -6.88 -11.08
C LYS A 10 20.87 -7.24 -9.86
N SER A 11 20.60 -8.53 -9.65
CA SER A 11 19.89 -9.02 -8.46
C SER A 11 20.65 -8.75 -7.16
N HIS A 12 21.98 -8.94 -7.17
CA HIS A 12 22.82 -8.60 -6.01
C HIS A 12 22.77 -7.11 -5.67
N LEU A 13 22.78 -6.24 -6.70
CA LEU A 13 22.59 -4.79 -6.52
C LEU A 13 21.21 -4.47 -5.92
N VAL A 14 20.15 -5.10 -6.40
CA VAL A 14 18.79 -4.91 -5.84
C VAL A 14 18.74 -5.30 -4.37
N TYR A 15 19.33 -6.43 -3.97
CA TYR A 15 19.35 -6.86 -2.56
C TYR A 15 20.13 -5.90 -1.67
N ILE A 16 21.28 -5.39 -2.13
CA ILE A 16 22.07 -4.41 -1.38
C ILE A 16 21.32 -3.08 -1.25
N ILE A 17 20.68 -2.62 -2.33
CA ILE A 17 19.91 -1.37 -2.32
C ILE A 17 18.69 -1.50 -1.40
N LEU A 18 17.90 -2.57 -1.52
CA LEU A 18 16.74 -2.81 -0.66
C LEU A 18 17.15 -3.02 0.80
N GLY A 19 18.14 -3.86 1.08
CA GLY A 19 18.65 -4.12 2.43
C GLY A 19 19.29 -2.89 3.07
N GLY A 20 20.08 -2.15 2.30
CA GLY A 20 20.71 -0.90 2.73
C GLY A 20 19.68 0.20 2.99
N PHE A 21 18.72 0.38 2.07
CA PHE A 21 17.61 1.32 2.24
C PHE A 21 16.78 0.98 3.47
N THR A 22 16.30 -0.26 3.60
CA THR A 22 15.46 -0.67 4.74
C THR A 22 16.18 -0.49 6.07
N SER A 23 17.47 -0.86 6.15
CA SER A 23 18.27 -0.71 7.38
C SER A 23 18.49 0.77 7.73
N LEU A 24 18.93 1.58 6.76
CA LEU A 24 19.15 3.01 6.96
C LEU A 24 17.84 3.74 7.29
N PHE A 25 16.78 3.40 6.57
CA PHE A 25 15.45 3.95 6.77
C PHE A 25 14.93 3.59 8.16
N MET A 26 15.04 2.34 8.63
CA MET A 26 14.62 1.99 9.99
C MET A 26 15.42 2.71 11.07
N LEU A 27 16.74 2.91 10.86
CA LEU A 27 17.58 3.67 11.78
C LEU A 27 17.19 5.15 11.86
N CYS A 28 16.87 5.75 10.71
CA CYS A 28 16.49 7.16 10.62
C CYS A 28 14.97 7.41 10.73
N SER A 29 14.14 6.37 10.74
CA SER A 29 12.67 6.46 10.70
C SER A 29 12.13 7.23 11.89
N SER A 30 12.73 7.07 13.08
CA SER A 30 12.36 7.86 14.26
C SER A 30 12.57 9.36 14.04
N VAL A 31 13.71 9.77 13.45
CA VAL A 31 14.02 11.18 13.15
C VAL A 31 13.09 11.72 12.06
N ILE A 32 12.85 10.94 11.01
CA ILE A 32 11.97 11.33 9.90
C ILE A 32 10.51 11.47 10.39
N LYS A 33 10.00 10.49 11.14
CA LYS A 33 8.64 10.53 11.71
C LYS A 33 8.47 11.65 12.73
N GLU A 34 9.46 11.90 13.58
CA GLU A 34 9.32 12.87 14.67
C GLU A 34 9.64 14.32 14.29
N ARG A 35 10.45 14.56 13.26
CA ARG A 35 10.88 15.91 12.85
C ARG A 35 10.32 16.37 11.51
N LEU A 36 10.23 15.47 10.53
CA LEU A 36 9.81 15.80 9.16
C LEU A 36 8.31 15.55 8.91
N TYR A 37 7.66 14.71 9.73
CA TYR A 37 6.24 14.37 9.58
C TYR A 37 5.87 13.77 8.20
N ILE A 38 6.84 13.16 7.51
CA ILE A 38 6.64 12.53 6.20
C ILE A 38 6.29 11.05 6.41
N GLY A 39 5.30 10.54 5.67
CA GLY A 39 4.92 9.14 5.67
C GLY A 39 5.98 8.25 5.02
N GLU A 40 6.10 7.00 5.49
CA GLU A 40 7.14 6.06 5.02
C GLU A 40 7.01 5.75 3.53
N ALA A 41 5.77 5.66 3.03
CA ALA A 41 5.48 5.43 1.63
C ALA A 41 6.05 6.53 0.73
N THR A 42 5.90 7.82 1.09
CA THR A 42 6.42 8.93 0.28
C THR A 42 7.94 8.86 0.13
N VAL A 43 8.65 8.53 1.22
CA VAL A 43 10.11 8.37 1.19
C VAL A 43 10.50 7.16 0.35
N ALA A 44 9.81 6.03 0.51
CA ALA A 44 10.05 4.83 -0.28
C ALA A 44 9.81 5.06 -1.78
N THR A 45 8.75 5.80 -2.16
CA THR A 45 8.49 6.19 -3.55
C THR A 45 9.60 7.05 -4.12
N LEU A 46 10.06 8.07 -3.37
CA LEU A 46 11.17 8.94 -3.82
C LEU A 46 12.45 8.14 -4.06
N VAL A 47 12.78 7.23 -3.15
CA VAL A 47 13.93 6.33 -3.30
C VAL A 47 13.74 5.44 -4.54
N GLY A 48 12.57 4.85 -4.74
CA GLY A 48 12.25 4.09 -5.94
C GLY A 48 12.45 4.88 -7.24
N VAL A 49 12.03 6.15 -7.27
CA VAL A 49 12.24 7.04 -8.43
C VAL A 49 13.72 7.36 -8.65
N ILE A 50 14.47 7.64 -7.58
CA ILE A 50 15.91 7.96 -7.65
C ILE A 50 16.73 6.76 -8.14
N PHE A 51 16.45 5.56 -7.64
CA PHE A 51 17.17 4.33 -8.02
C PHE A 51 16.63 3.67 -9.29
N GLY A 52 15.43 4.08 -9.72
CA GLY A 52 14.75 3.61 -10.92
C GLY A 52 15.35 4.14 -12.23
N PRO A 53 14.73 3.81 -13.37
CA PRO A 53 15.25 4.13 -14.71
C PRO A 53 15.28 5.63 -15.01
N HIS A 54 14.50 6.45 -14.28
CA HIS A 54 14.41 7.89 -14.49
C HIS A 54 15.60 8.69 -13.96
N ALA A 55 16.42 8.12 -13.06
CA ALA A 55 17.55 8.81 -12.46
C ALA A 55 18.83 7.96 -12.47
N ALA A 56 19.05 7.10 -11.46
CA ALA A 56 20.30 6.33 -11.36
C ALA A 56 20.32 5.09 -12.28
N ASN A 57 19.17 4.66 -12.79
CA ASN A 57 19.01 3.50 -13.67
C ASN A 57 19.66 2.21 -13.14
N LEU A 58 19.63 2.05 -11.82
CA LEU A 58 20.21 0.88 -11.14
C LEU A 58 19.21 -0.28 -11.10
N ILE A 59 17.91 0.04 -10.98
CA ILE A 59 16.81 -0.90 -11.03
C ILE A 59 15.94 -0.53 -12.22
N ASP A 60 15.97 -1.35 -13.27
CA ASP A 60 15.12 -1.18 -14.45
C ASP A 60 14.15 -2.36 -14.60
N PRO A 61 12.90 -2.22 -14.10
CA PRO A 61 11.87 -3.25 -14.22
C PRO A 61 11.57 -3.63 -15.67
N ASN A 62 11.74 -2.72 -16.64
CA ASN A 62 11.45 -3.00 -18.05
C ASN A 62 12.42 -4.01 -18.66
N SER A 63 13.62 -4.13 -18.10
CA SER A 63 14.63 -5.11 -18.53
C SER A 63 14.35 -6.53 -18.04
N TRP A 64 13.31 -6.75 -17.22
CA TRP A 64 13.00 -8.05 -16.61
C TRP A 64 12.21 -8.98 -17.54
N GLY A 65 11.82 -8.51 -18.72
CA GLY A 65 11.09 -9.30 -19.71
C GLY A 65 9.58 -9.35 -19.41
N ASN A 66 9.20 -9.96 -18.29
CA ASN A 66 7.79 -10.04 -17.87
C ASN A 66 7.50 -9.14 -16.67
N THR A 67 7.69 -7.84 -16.86
CA THR A 67 7.57 -6.83 -15.80
C THR A 67 6.21 -6.86 -15.11
N ASP A 68 5.14 -7.03 -15.88
CA ASP A 68 3.77 -7.04 -15.36
C ASP A 68 3.53 -8.26 -14.46
N GLU A 69 3.91 -9.46 -14.90
CA GLU A 69 3.76 -10.68 -14.10
C GLU A 69 4.58 -10.60 -12.79
N VAL A 70 5.85 -10.18 -12.89
CA VAL A 70 6.71 -10.04 -11.71
C VAL A 70 6.16 -9.00 -10.73
N THR A 71 5.67 -7.87 -11.24
CA THR A 71 5.11 -6.80 -10.41
C THR A 71 3.82 -7.25 -9.74
N LEU A 72 2.94 -7.97 -10.46
CA LEU A 72 1.69 -8.48 -9.91
C LEU A 72 1.91 -9.54 -8.83
N GLU A 73 2.79 -10.52 -9.07
CA GLU A 73 3.09 -11.56 -8.08
C GLU A 73 3.81 -10.99 -6.86
N PHE A 74 4.73 -10.04 -7.06
CA PHE A 74 5.36 -9.34 -5.94
C PHE A 74 4.34 -8.54 -5.12
N SER A 75 3.45 -7.79 -5.78
CA SER A 75 2.38 -7.04 -5.12
C SER A 75 1.44 -7.97 -4.35
N ARG A 76 1.12 -9.14 -4.89
CA ARG A 76 0.30 -10.15 -4.20
C ARG A 76 0.95 -10.64 -2.91
N ILE A 77 2.25 -10.94 -2.94
CA ILE A 77 2.99 -11.34 -1.74
C ILE A 77 2.98 -10.22 -0.70
N VAL A 78 3.23 -8.98 -1.13
CA VAL A 78 3.22 -7.80 -0.26
C VAL A 78 1.85 -7.60 0.39
N LEU A 79 0.76 -7.66 -0.38
CA LEU A 79 -0.61 -7.54 0.13
C LEU A 79 -0.92 -8.64 1.16
N VAL A 80 -0.57 -9.89 0.88
CA VAL A 80 -0.79 -11.01 1.83
C VAL A 80 -0.05 -10.77 3.14
N VAL A 81 1.22 -10.36 3.08
CA VAL A 81 2.04 -10.10 4.28
C VAL A 81 1.48 -8.91 5.06
N GLN A 82 1.05 -7.83 4.39
CA GLN A 82 0.47 -6.65 5.04
C GLN A 82 -0.86 -6.97 5.72
N CYS A 83 -1.80 -7.61 5.01
CA CYS A 83 -3.07 -8.05 5.58
C CYS A 83 -2.87 -8.97 6.80
N PHE A 84 -1.90 -9.89 6.72
CA PHE A 84 -1.55 -10.75 7.83
C PHE A 84 -0.99 -9.97 9.02
N ALA A 85 -0.07 -9.03 8.78
CA ALA A 85 0.51 -8.19 9.83
C ALA A 85 -0.57 -7.39 10.58
N VAL A 86 -1.52 -6.78 9.85
CA VAL A 86 -2.66 -6.06 10.44
C VAL A 86 -3.51 -7.00 11.29
N GLY A 87 -3.81 -8.20 10.79
CA GLY A 87 -4.56 -9.21 11.53
C GLY A 87 -3.90 -9.59 12.87
N VAL A 88 -2.56 -9.66 12.90
CA VAL A 88 -1.78 -9.95 14.12
C VAL A 88 -1.70 -8.75 15.08
N GLU A 89 -1.71 -7.52 14.56
CA GLU A 89 -1.67 -6.30 15.39
C GLU A 89 -2.99 -6.00 16.10
N LEU A 90 -4.12 -6.50 15.58
CA LEU A 90 -5.44 -6.27 16.17
C LEU A 90 -5.64 -7.02 17.51
N PRO A 91 -6.43 -6.45 18.45
CA PRO A 91 -6.75 -7.12 19.71
C PRO A 91 -7.47 -8.47 19.50
N LYS A 92 -7.27 -9.41 20.45
CA LYS A 92 -8.00 -10.69 20.45
C LYS A 92 -9.51 -10.45 20.40
N TYR A 93 -10.21 -11.20 19.54
CA TYR A 93 -11.66 -11.14 19.35
C TYR A 93 -12.19 -9.76 18.90
N TYR A 94 -11.34 -8.89 18.34
CA TYR A 94 -11.78 -7.55 17.89
C TYR A 94 -12.85 -7.64 16.80
N MET A 95 -12.62 -8.50 15.79
CA MET A 95 -13.57 -8.71 14.69
C MET A 95 -14.93 -9.23 15.18
N GLU A 96 -14.96 -10.18 16.11
CA GLU A 96 -16.22 -10.69 16.67
C GLU A 96 -17.01 -9.63 17.45
N LYS A 97 -16.31 -8.72 18.13
CA LYS A 97 -16.94 -7.68 18.93
C LYS A 97 -17.41 -6.48 18.10
N HIS A 98 -16.68 -6.14 17.04
CA HIS A 98 -16.89 -4.92 16.24
C HIS A 98 -17.26 -5.18 14.77
N TRP A 99 -17.65 -6.42 14.40
CA TRP A 99 -18.00 -6.79 13.03
C TRP A 99 -19.04 -5.87 12.38
N LYS A 100 -20.04 -5.39 13.14
CA LYS A 100 -21.05 -4.47 12.61
C LYS A 100 -20.42 -3.17 12.11
N SER A 101 -19.54 -2.58 12.90
CA SER A 101 -18.85 -1.34 12.53
C SER A 101 -17.97 -1.53 11.30
N VAL A 102 -17.23 -2.65 11.25
CA VAL A 102 -16.38 -2.99 10.10
C VAL A 102 -17.23 -3.21 8.83
N VAL A 103 -18.32 -3.97 8.92
CA VAL A 103 -19.24 -4.22 7.79
C VAL A 103 -19.91 -2.92 7.30
N PHE A 104 -20.35 -2.04 8.20
CA PHE A 104 -20.92 -0.75 7.80
C PHE A 104 -19.90 0.16 7.11
N LEU A 105 -18.63 0.11 7.50
CA LEU A 105 -17.58 0.87 6.81
C LEU A 105 -17.25 0.25 5.43
N LEU A 106 -17.11 -1.07 5.36
CA LEU A 106 -16.69 -1.76 4.14
C LEU A 106 -17.76 -1.84 3.05
N PHE A 107 -19.05 -1.91 3.40
CA PHE A 107 -20.11 -2.05 2.40
C PHE A 107 -20.73 -0.71 2.03
N PRO A 108 -21.64 -0.12 2.85
CA PRO A 108 -22.37 1.07 2.42
C PRO A 108 -21.47 2.30 2.31
N VAL A 109 -20.55 2.53 3.25
CA VAL A 109 -19.68 3.71 3.21
C VAL A 109 -18.70 3.63 2.04
N MET A 110 -18.01 2.50 1.88
CA MET A 110 -17.09 2.29 0.76
C MET A 110 -17.78 2.36 -0.59
N THR A 111 -18.96 1.72 -0.76
CA THR A 111 -19.71 1.75 -2.02
C THR A 111 -20.16 3.17 -2.37
N TYR A 112 -20.62 3.92 -1.37
CA TYR A 112 -21.01 5.32 -1.57
C TYR A 112 -19.82 6.19 -1.97
N GLY A 113 -18.68 6.03 -1.28
CA GLY A 113 -17.42 6.69 -1.62
C GLY A 113 -16.97 6.36 -3.05
N TRP A 114 -17.05 5.09 -3.44
CA TRP A 114 -16.70 4.62 -4.78
C TRP A 114 -17.55 5.28 -5.87
N LEU A 115 -18.88 5.28 -5.71
CA LEU A 115 -19.80 5.88 -6.69
C LEU A 115 -19.58 7.39 -6.84
N ILE A 116 -19.41 8.11 -5.72
CA ILE A 116 -19.13 9.54 -5.74
C ILE A 116 -17.79 9.83 -6.43
N THR A 117 -16.75 9.09 -6.08
CA THR A 117 -15.41 9.28 -6.65
C THR A 117 -15.42 9.00 -8.14
N SER A 118 -16.15 7.98 -8.58
CA SER A 118 -16.37 7.68 -10.00
C SER A 118 -17.06 8.83 -10.74
N LEU A 119 -18.10 9.42 -10.15
CA LEU A 119 -18.77 10.60 -10.73
C LEU A 119 -17.82 11.78 -10.90
N PHE A 120 -16.96 12.05 -9.91
CA PHE A 120 -15.95 13.10 -10.02
C PHE A 120 -14.90 12.80 -11.10
N ILE A 121 -14.42 11.56 -11.19
CA ILE A 121 -13.44 11.16 -12.23
C ILE A 121 -14.07 11.26 -13.62
N TRP A 122 -15.31 10.81 -13.79
CA TRP A 122 -16.06 10.93 -15.03
C TRP A 122 -16.29 12.38 -15.44
N TRP A 123 -16.51 13.27 -14.48
CA TRP A 123 -16.69 14.69 -14.75
C TRP A 123 -15.39 15.42 -15.08
N LEU A 124 -14.27 15.03 -14.45
CA LEU A 124 -12.98 15.73 -14.57
C LEU A 124 -12.15 15.23 -15.77
N PHE A 125 -12.27 13.97 -16.13
CA PHE A 125 -11.49 13.33 -17.19
C PHE A 125 -12.39 12.85 -18.32
N PRO A 126 -11.91 12.88 -19.59
CA PRO A 126 -12.67 12.38 -20.74
C PRO A 126 -12.66 10.84 -20.80
N LEU A 127 -13.23 10.19 -19.79
CA LEU A 127 -13.33 8.73 -19.65
C LEU A 127 -14.78 8.27 -19.77
N ASN A 128 -14.99 7.03 -20.21
CA ASN A 128 -16.32 6.42 -20.13
C ASN A 128 -16.68 6.14 -18.66
N TYR A 129 -17.96 6.16 -18.30
CA TYR A 129 -18.40 5.96 -16.90
C TYR A 129 -17.88 4.65 -16.30
N LEU A 130 -17.82 3.57 -17.10
CA LEU A 130 -17.22 2.30 -16.67
C LEU A 130 -15.72 2.41 -16.38
N GLN A 131 -14.96 3.15 -17.20
CA GLN A 131 -13.54 3.39 -16.95
C GLN A 131 -13.34 4.22 -15.69
N SER A 132 -14.21 5.22 -15.46
CA SER A 132 -14.21 6.02 -14.24
C SER A 132 -14.52 5.17 -13.00
N LEU A 133 -15.41 4.17 -13.10
CA LEU A 133 -15.69 3.21 -12.03
C LEU A 133 -14.46 2.35 -11.71
N VAL A 134 -13.74 1.86 -12.72
CA VAL A 134 -12.50 1.10 -12.53
C VAL A 134 -11.43 1.94 -11.82
N VAL A 135 -11.20 3.17 -12.29
CA VAL A 135 -10.23 4.08 -11.65
C VAL A 135 -10.66 4.41 -10.22
N ALA A 136 -11.95 4.68 -9.98
CA ALA A 136 -12.47 4.95 -8.66
C ALA A 136 -12.30 3.75 -7.71
N ALA A 137 -12.41 2.51 -8.21
CA ALA A 137 -12.20 1.31 -7.40
C ALA A 137 -10.76 1.25 -6.86
N CYS A 138 -9.76 1.62 -7.68
CA CYS A 138 -8.36 1.69 -7.26
C CYS A 138 -8.11 2.79 -6.23
N VAL A 139 -8.83 3.91 -6.30
CA VAL A 139 -8.66 5.05 -5.37
C VAL A 139 -9.40 4.85 -4.04
N THR A 140 -10.50 4.09 -4.05
CA THR A 140 -11.32 3.88 -2.85
C THR A 140 -10.70 2.87 -1.88
N ALA A 141 -9.77 2.03 -2.34
CA ALA A 141 -9.03 1.10 -1.48
C ALA A 141 -8.17 1.88 -0.45
N THR A 142 -8.32 1.54 0.83
CA THR A 142 -7.63 2.16 1.97
C THR A 142 -6.50 1.25 2.42
N ASP A 143 -5.25 1.69 2.22
CA ASP A 143 -4.05 0.90 2.55
C ASP A 143 -3.75 0.95 4.07
N PRO A 144 -3.64 -0.21 4.75
CA PRO A 144 -3.29 -0.27 6.17
C PRO A 144 -1.90 0.29 6.51
N VAL A 145 -0.93 0.25 5.60
CA VAL A 145 0.41 0.84 5.77
C VAL A 145 0.31 2.36 5.77
N LEU A 146 -0.45 2.93 4.84
CA LEU A 146 -0.70 4.37 4.81
C LEU A 146 -1.54 4.81 6.01
N ALA A 147 -2.60 4.06 6.36
CA ALA A 147 -3.44 4.33 7.52
C ALA A 147 -2.60 4.28 8.81
N SER A 148 -1.80 3.24 9.02
CA SER A 148 -0.94 3.11 10.20
C SER A 148 0.11 4.22 10.32
N SER A 149 0.51 4.87 9.21
CA SER A 149 1.37 6.05 9.29
C SER A 149 0.68 7.26 9.95
N VAL A 150 -0.65 7.37 9.80
CA VAL A 150 -1.48 8.45 10.37
C VAL A 150 -2.01 8.09 11.77
N VAL A 151 -2.48 6.85 11.96
CA VAL A 151 -3.10 6.36 13.21
C VAL A 151 -2.20 5.46 14.08
N GLY A 152 -0.93 5.26 13.72
CA GLY A 152 0.00 4.33 14.38
C GLY A 152 0.61 4.78 15.71
N LYS A 153 1.94 4.80 15.82
CA LYS A 153 2.65 5.08 17.11
C LYS A 153 3.28 6.48 17.19
N GLY A 154 3.13 7.30 16.15
CA GLY A 154 3.67 8.66 16.11
C GLY A 154 2.94 9.66 17.03
N LYS A 155 3.47 10.89 17.12
CA LYS A 155 2.87 11.98 17.94
C LYS A 155 1.41 12.28 17.58
N PHE A 156 1.02 12.16 16.31
CA PHE A 156 -0.35 12.38 15.85
C PHE A 156 -1.32 11.29 16.30
N ALA A 157 -0.86 10.04 16.31
CA ALA A 157 -1.67 8.91 16.73
C ALA A 157 -1.97 8.87 18.23
N LYS A 158 -1.23 9.64 19.05
CA LYS A 158 -1.59 9.89 20.47
C LYS A 158 -2.82 10.79 20.61
N ARG A 159 -3.21 11.52 19.55
CA ARG A 159 -4.41 12.38 19.53
C ARG A 159 -5.67 11.60 19.16
N VAL A 160 -5.53 10.42 18.54
CA VAL A 160 -6.66 9.58 18.14
C VAL A 160 -6.90 8.51 19.22
N PRO A 161 -8.14 8.36 19.73
CA PRO A 161 -8.50 7.32 20.68
C PRO A 161 -8.15 5.92 20.15
N LYS A 162 -7.65 5.05 21.03
CA LYS A 162 -7.24 3.68 20.69
C LYS A 162 -8.33 2.89 19.93
N HIS A 163 -9.59 3.01 20.34
CA HIS A 163 -10.68 2.29 19.69
C HIS A 163 -10.89 2.68 18.21
N LEU A 164 -10.68 3.95 17.84
CA LEU A 164 -10.78 4.41 16.45
C LEU A 164 -9.60 3.94 15.63
N ARG A 165 -8.41 3.89 16.22
CA ARG A 165 -7.21 3.38 15.54
C ARG A 165 -7.37 1.91 15.20
N ASP A 166 -7.80 1.11 16.18
CA ASP A 166 -8.02 -0.33 15.99
C ASP A 166 -9.15 -0.57 14.96
N LEU A 167 -10.17 0.29 14.93
CA LEU A 167 -11.26 0.22 13.94
C LEU A 167 -10.78 0.56 12.53
N LEU A 168 -10.01 1.64 12.38
CA LEU A 168 -9.47 2.07 11.10
C LEU A 168 -8.46 1.05 10.56
N SER A 169 -7.59 0.50 11.42
CA SER A 169 -6.68 -0.58 11.02
C SER A 169 -7.44 -1.83 10.58
N ALA A 170 -8.52 -2.21 11.29
CA ALA A 170 -9.37 -3.33 10.90
C ALA A 170 -10.12 -3.08 9.58
N GLU A 171 -10.62 -1.86 9.37
CA GLU A 171 -11.25 -1.45 8.12
C GLU A 171 -10.28 -1.54 6.95
N SER A 172 -9.10 -0.92 7.06
CA SER A 172 -8.14 -0.88 5.96
C SER A 172 -7.59 -2.27 5.62
N GLY A 173 -7.29 -3.11 6.63
CA GLY A 173 -6.87 -4.49 6.39
C GLY A 173 -7.95 -5.39 5.78
N CYS A 174 -9.23 -5.17 6.10
CA CYS A 174 -10.32 -5.89 5.44
C CYS A 174 -10.62 -5.34 4.03
N ASN A 175 -10.41 -4.05 3.81
CA ASN A 175 -10.63 -3.38 2.54
C ASN A 175 -9.69 -3.93 1.44
N ASP A 176 -8.42 -4.16 1.76
CA ASP A 176 -7.46 -4.78 0.82
C ASP A 176 -7.96 -6.12 0.24
N GLY A 177 -8.70 -6.91 1.04
CA GLY A 177 -9.34 -8.14 0.58
C GLY A 177 -10.66 -7.91 -0.19
N MET A 178 -11.37 -6.82 0.07
CA MET A 178 -12.67 -6.48 -0.52
C MET A 178 -12.61 -5.56 -1.75
N ALA A 179 -11.44 -5.00 -2.08
CA ALA A 179 -11.24 -4.20 -3.29
C ALA A 179 -11.41 -5.04 -4.58
N PHE A 180 -11.17 -6.36 -4.52
CA PHE A 180 -11.28 -7.30 -5.65
C PHE A 180 -12.69 -7.38 -6.25
N PRO A 181 -13.76 -7.53 -5.45
CA PRO A 181 -15.13 -7.40 -5.92
C PRO A 181 -15.40 -6.09 -6.68
N SER A 182 -15.09 -4.93 -6.11
CA SER A 182 -15.39 -3.62 -6.73
C SER A 182 -14.72 -3.49 -8.11
N TYR A 183 -13.48 -3.95 -8.23
CA TYR A 183 -12.73 -3.96 -9.49
C TYR A 183 -13.30 -4.97 -10.50
N THR A 184 -13.59 -6.20 -10.07
CA THR A 184 -14.14 -7.23 -10.97
C THR A 184 -15.53 -6.86 -11.49
N TRP A 185 -16.41 -6.29 -10.66
CA TRP A 185 -17.72 -5.81 -11.07
C TRP A 185 -17.66 -4.62 -12.04
N ALA A 186 -16.66 -3.73 -11.90
CA ALA A 186 -16.45 -2.61 -12.82
C ALA A 186 -15.82 -3.01 -14.16
N SER A 187 -15.22 -4.21 -14.22
CA SER A 187 -14.47 -4.72 -15.37
C SER A 187 -15.25 -5.74 -16.23
N ILE A 188 -16.49 -6.07 -15.84
CA ILE A 188 -17.45 -6.87 -16.61
C ILE A 188 -18.31 -5.93 -17.48
#